data_AF-A0A381Z1V0-F1
#
_entry.id   AF-A0A381Z1V0-F1
#
_cell.length_a   1.000
_cell.length_b   1.000
_cell.length_c   1.000
_cell.angle_alpha   90.00
_cell.angle_beta   90.00
_cell.angle_gamma   90.00
#
_symmetry.space_group_name_H-M   'P 1'
#
loop_
_entity.id
_entity.type
_entity.pdbx_description
1 polymer ?
#
loop_
_entity_poly.entity_id
_entity_poly.type
_entity_poly.pdbx_seq_one_letter_code
_entity_poly.pdbx_strand_id
1 'polypeptide(L)'
;MTNLVNHIKSINEKSKKEMDANPGLWIGTIVEDPKHWKEYGITTPAQFDRYQDECCLYEVVSMHTSKSYARSLGISAMTDEELYKTLDFYSKAYDEFDE
;
A
#
# COMPACT_ATOMS: atom_id res chain seq x y z
N MET A 1 0.13 -13.26 15.45
CA MET A 1 0.40 -11.81 15.64
C MET A 1 1.88 -11.49 15.58
N THR A 2 2.79 -12.25 16.21
CA THR A 2 4.25 -11.99 16.12
C THR A 2 4.76 -11.94 14.68
N ASN A 3 4.23 -12.78 13.78
CA ASN A 3 4.61 -12.77 12.35
C ASN A 3 4.25 -11.46 11.64
N LEU A 4 3.07 -10.88 11.92
CA LEU A 4 2.66 -9.60 11.35
C LEU A 4 3.55 -8.46 11.86
N VAL A 5 3.80 -8.41 13.17
CA VAL A 5 4.67 -7.39 13.76
C VAL A 5 6.10 -7.47 13.22
N ASN A 6 6.64 -8.69 13.07
CA ASN A 6 7.98 -8.89 12.49
C ASN A 6 8.03 -8.48 11.02
N HIS A 7 6.97 -8.76 10.25
CA HIS A 7 6.85 -8.32 8.86
C HIS A 7 6.88 -6.78 8.75
N ILE A 8 6.07 -6.10 9.56
CA ILE A 8 6.02 -4.63 9.60
C ILE A 8 7.37 -4.04 10.02
N LYS A 9 8.01 -4.60 11.05
CA LYS A 9 9.35 -4.17 11.49
C LYS A 9 10.38 -4.26 10.38
N SER A 10 10.38 -5.38 9.64
CA SER A 10 11.26 -5.56 8.48
C SER A 10 11.01 -4.50 7.40
N ILE A 11 9.76 -4.09 7.16
CA ILE A 11 9.45 -2.99 6.23
C ILE A 11 10.00 -1.66 6.77
N ASN A 12 9.71 -1.31 8.02
CA ASN A 12 10.20 -0.09 8.65
C ASN A 12 11.74 0.01 8.66
N GLU A 13 12.44 -1.11 8.90
CA GLU A 13 13.90 -1.18 8.85
C GLU A 13 14.44 -0.92 7.44
N LYS A 14 13.80 -1.46 6.40
CA LYS A 14 14.16 -1.18 5.00
C LYS A 14 13.92 0.30 4.66
N SER A 15 12.78 0.86 5.05
CA SER A 15 12.46 2.27 4.82
C SER A 15 13.47 3.21 5.48
N LYS A 16 13.90 2.93 6.71
CA LYS A 16 14.94 3.72 7.39
C LYS A 16 16.27 3.67 6.65
N LYS A 17 16.70 2.48 6.23
CA LYS A 17 17.94 2.33 5.44
C LYS A 17 17.88 3.10 4.12
N GLU A 18 16.72 3.11 3.46
CA GLU A 18 16.52 3.84 2.21
C GLU A 18 16.56 5.36 2.42
N MET A 19 15.96 5.86 3.51
CA MET A 19 16.06 7.27 3.88
C MET A 19 17.49 7.68 4.23
N ASP A 20 18.22 6.84 4.95
CA ASP A 20 19.62 7.09 5.32
C ASP A 20 20.53 7.14 4.08
N ALA A 21 20.22 6.32 3.06
CA ALA A 21 20.98 6.24 1.81
C ALA A 21 20.68 7.40 0.83
N ASN A 22 19.49 8.01 0.90
CA ASN A 22 19.02 8.99 -0.07
C ASN A 22 18.66 10.34 0.59
N PRO A 23 19.62 11.29 0.67
CA PRO A 23 19.36 12.61 1.25
C PRO A 23 18.18 13.33 0.58
N GLY A 24 17.19 13.72 1.39
CA GLY A 24 15.97 14.40 0.92
C GLY A 24 14.77 13.48 0.73
N LEU A 25 14.94 12.16 0.82
CA LEU A 25 13.84 11.19 0.82
C LEU A 25 13.23 11.06 2.21
N TRP A 26 11.89 11.10 2.29
CA TRP A 26 11.13 10.90 3.51
C TRP A 26 10.12 9.78 3.32
N ILE A 27 10.22 8.73 4.13
CA ILE A 27 9.34 7.56 4.10
C ILE A 27 8.62 7.45 5.45
N GLY A 28 7.30 7.26 5.41
CA GLY A 28 6.49 7.06 6.62
C GLY A 28 6.87 5.78 7.37
N THR A 29 6.66 5.78 8.69
CA THR A 29 6.82 4.58 9.53
C THR A 29 5.46 3.94 9.78
N ILE A 30 5.36 2.63 9.56
CA ILE A 30 4.15 1.85 9.75
C ILE A 30 4.00 1.51 11.23
N VAL A 31 2.76 1.61 11.75
CA VAL A 31 2.45 1.30 13.16
C VAL A 31 2.77 -0.17 13.46
N GLU A 32 3.54 -0.43 14.52
CA GLU A 32 3.97 -1.80 14.87
C GLU A 32 3.03 -2.49 15.88
N ASP A 33 2.08 -1.77 16.47
CA ASP A 33 1.14 -2.32 17.45
C ASP A 33 0.14 -3.29 16.77
N PRO A 34 0.14 -4.60 17.11
CA PRO A 34 -0.81 -5.54 16.54
C PRO A 34 -2.26 -5.27 16.94
N LYS A 35 -2.53 -4.52 18.03
CA LYS A 35 -3.90 -4.15 18.40
C LYS A 35 -4.51 -3.20 17.40
N HIS A 36 -3.73 -2.21 16.94
CA HIS A 36 -4.13 -1.29 15.90
C HIS A 36 -4.61 -2.07 14.66
N TRP A 37 -3.78 -2.98 14.12
CA TRP A 37 -4.16 -3.76 12.94
C TRP A 37 -5.34 -4.70 13.16
N LYS A 38 -5.49 -5.24 14.38
CA LYS A 38 -6.63 -6.08 14.72
C LYS A 38 -7.97 -5.32 14.63
N GLU A 39 -8.00 -4.02 14.92
CA GLU A 39 -9.22 -3.20 14.77
C GLU A 39 -9.65 -3.07 13.31
N TYR A 40 -8.70 -3.18 12.36
CA TYR A 40 -8.95 -3.23 10.92
C TYR A 40 -9.23 -4.65 10.41
N GLY A 41 -9.29 -5.65 11.29
CA GLY A 41 -9.46 -7.06 10.93
C GLY A 41 -8.19 -7.74 10.40
N ILE A 42 -7.03 -7.08 10.49
CA ILE A 42 -5.75 -7.55 9.97
C ILE A 42 -4.97 -8.27 11.06
N THR A 43 -4.68 -9.55 10.85
CA THR A 43 -3.98 -10.40 11.83
C THR A 43 -2.82 -11.20 11.25
N THR A 44 -2.67 -11.20 9.91
CA THR A 44 -1.61 -11.91 9.17
C THR A 44 -0.86 -10.96 8.23
N PRO A 45 0.40 -11.27 7.87
CA PRO A 45 1.15 -10.51 6.86
C PRO A 45 0.41 -10.40 5.52
N ALA A 46 -0.19 -11.48 5.02
CA ALA A 46 -0.90 -11.46 3.74
C ALA A 46 -2.12 -10.50 3.74
N GLN A 47 -2.85 -10.44 4.85
CA GLN A 47 -3.95 -9.47 5.01
C GLN A 47 -3.42 -8.03 5.04
N PHE A 48 -2.26 -7.82 5.65
CA PHE A 48 -1.62 -6.52 5.70
C PHE A 48 -1.13 -6.09 4.30
N ASP A 49 -0.45 -6.96 3.57
CA ASP A 49 0.04 -6.69 2.22
C ASP A 49 -1.14 -6.37 1.28
N ARG A 50 -2.21 -7.16 1.34
CA ARG A 50 -3.44 -6.91 0.58
C ARG A 50 -4.07 -5.55 0.90
N TYR A 51 -4.05 -5.13 2.18
CA TYR A 51 -4.53 -3.81 2.61
C TYR A 51 -3.63 -2.69 2.08
N GLN A 52 -2.31 -2.87 2.09
CA GLN A 52 -1.37 -1.90 1.51
C GLN A 52 -1.59 -1.76 0.00
N ASP A 53 -1.81 -2.86 -0.72
CA ASP A 53 -2.10 -2.84 -2.16
C ASP A 53 -3.43 -2.10 -2.45
N GLU A 54 -4.42 -2.27 -1.58
CA GLU A 54 -5.70 -1.55 -1.61
C GLU A 54 -5.52 -0.03 -1.48
N CYS A 55 -4.73 0.40 -0.50
CA CYS A 55 -4.38 1.81 -0.29
C CYS A 55 -3.56 2.36 -1.46
N CYS A 56 -2.62 1.57 -1.97
CA CYS A 56 -1.80 1.94 -3.12
C CYS A 56 -2.69 2.19 -4.36
N LEU A 57 -3.60 1.25 -4.68
CA LEU A 57 -4.50 1.43 -5.81
C LEU A 57 -5.39 2.65 -5.64
N TYR A 58 -5.91 2.91 -4.44
CA TYR A 58 -6.71 4.11 -4.16
C TYR A 58 -5.94 5.40 -4.50
N GLU A 59 -4.69 5.52 -4.04
CA GLU A 59 -3.88 6.72 -4.26
C GLU A 59 -3.48 6.85 -5.74
N VAL A 60 -3.01 5.77 -6.37
CA VAL A 60 -2.63 5.78 -7.80
C VAL A 60 -3.82 6.20 -8.67
N VAL A 61 -4.99 5.58 -8.50
CA VAL A 61 -6.20 5.97 -9.25
C VAL A 61 -6.58 7.42 -8.95
N SER A 62 -6.50 7.84 -7.69
CA SER A 62 -6.84 9.21 -7.28
C SER A 62 -5.93 10.26 -7.93
N MET A 63 -4.64 9.93 -8.11
CA MET A 63 -3.66 10.79 -8.77
C MET A 63 -3.92 10.92 -10.27
N HIS A 64 -4.35 9.84 -10.93
CA HIS A 64 -4.67 9.85 -12.37
C HIS A 64 -6.04 10.41 -12.72
N THR A 65 -6.97 10.34 -11.77
CA THR A 65 -8.38 10.66 -12.04
C THR A 65 -8.91 11.66 -11.00
N SER A 66 -9.53 11.15 -9.93
CA SER A 66 -9.96 11.91 -8.76
C SER A 66 -10.21 10.97 -7.59
N LYS A 67 -10.15 11.52 -6.38
CA LYS A 67 -10.54 10.81 -5.15
C LYS A 67 -11.98 10.30 -5.17
N SER A 68 -12.88 10.97 -5.92
CA SER A 68 -14.28 10.53 -6.05
C SER A 68 -14.37 9.27 -6.88
N TYR A 69 -13.67 9.24 -8.02
CA TYR A 69 -13.65 8.10 -8.90
C TYR A 69 -12.99 6.88 -8.25
N ALA A 70 -11.85 7.05 -7.58
CA ALA A 70 -11.18 5.97 -6.87
C ALA A 70 -12.09 5.28 -5.84
N ARG A 71 -12.94 6.03 -5.11
CA ARG A 71 -13.93 5.44 -4.17
C ARG A 71 -15.05 4.69 -4.87
N SER A 72 -15.43 5.09 -6.09
CA SER A 72 -16.49 4.41 -6.85
C SER A 72 -16.09 3.04 -7.38
N LEU A 73 -14.80 2.70 -7.41
CA LEU A 73 -14.31 1.41 -7.90
C LEU A 73 -14.62 0.23 -6.97
N GLY A 74 -14.96 0.49 -5.70
CA GLY A 74 -15.22 -0.58 -4.74
C GLY A 74 -14.02 -1.51 -4.53
N ILE A 75 -12.82 -0.93 -4.40
CA ILE A 75 -11.53 -1.65 -4.37
C ILE A 75 -11.51 -2.81 -3.36
N SER A 76 -12.12 -2.62 -2.19
CA SER A 76 -12.21 -3.66 -1.15
C SER A 76 -13.04 -4.89 -1.54
N ALA A 77 -13.84 -4.81 -2.60
CA ALA A 77 -14.64 -5.91 -3.13
C ALA A 77 -13.95 -6.65 -4.29
N MET A 78 -12.80 -6.15 -4.77
CA MET A 78 -12.03 -6.78 -5.84
C MET A 78 -11.37 -8.07 -5.34
N THR A 79 -11.34 -9.07 -6.21
CA THR A 79 -10.44 -10.21 -6.06
C THR A 79 -8.98 -9.75 -6.13
N ASP A 80 -8.05 -10.56 -5.60
CA ASP A 80 -6.63 -10.24 -5.66
C ASP A 80 -6.15 -10.09 -7.12
N GLU A 81 -6.66 -10.91 -8.03
CA GLU A 81 -6.34 -10.82 -9.47
C GLU A 81 -6.82 -9.50 -10.09
N GLU A 82 -8.05 -9.07 -9.78
CA GLU A 82 -8.58 -7.79 -10.26
C GLU A 82 -7.81 -6.61 -9.68
N LEU A 83 -7.47 -6.66 -8.39
CA LEU A 83 -6.65 -5.65 -7.74
C LEU A 83 -5.31 -5.51 -8.46
N TYR A 84 -4.57 -6.61 -8.64
CA TYR A 84 -3.24 -6.57 -9.25
C TYR A 84 -3.28 -6.11 -10.71
N LYS A 85 -4.26 -6.56 -11.49
CA LYS A 85 -4.45 -6.08 -12.87
C LYS A 85 -4.76 -4.59 -12.92
N THR A 86 -5.59 -4.11 -12.00
CA THR A 86 -5.97 -2.69 -11.96
C THR A 86 -4.79 -1.83 -11.54
N LEU A 87 -4.01 -2.29 -10.53
CA LEU A 87 -2.80 -1.64 -10.09
C LEU A 87 -1.75 -1.55 -11.22
N ASP A 88 -1.53 -2.65 -11.94
CA ASP A 88 -0.63 -2.69 -13.11
C ASP A 88 -1.08 -1.72 -14.21
N PHE A 89 -2.38 -1.69 -14.52
CA PHE A 89 -2.94 -0.78 -15.53
C PHE A 89 -2.69 0.69 -15.18
N TYR A 90 -3.04 1.13 -13.97
CA TYR A 90 -2.86 2.53 -13.59
C TYR A 90 -1.40 2.90 -13.33
N SER A 91 -0.56 1.95 -12.86
CA SER A 91 0.87 2.22 -12.67
C SER A 91 1.58 2.42 -14.01
N LYS A 92 1.24 1.63 -15.04
CA LYS A 92 1.78 1.82 -16.40
C LYS A 92 1.28 3.08 -17.07
N ALA A 93 0.03 3.47 -16.82
CA ALA A 93 -0.46 4.76 -17.29
C ALA A 93 0.40 5.92 -16.79
N TYR A 94 0.98 5.84 -15.58
CA TYR A 94 1.91 6.85 -15.08
C TYR A 94 3.16 6.98 -15.95
N ASP A 95 3.78 5.85 -16.32
CA ASP A 95 5.00 5.84 -17.13
C ASP A 95 4.79 6.40 -18.55
N GLU A 96 3.59 6.27 -19.11
CA GLU A 96 3.26 6.76 -20.48
C GLU A 96 2.96 8.27 -20.54
N PHE A 97 2.73 8.95 -19.41
CA PHE A 97 2.41 10.40 -19.37
C PHE A 97 3.54 11.28 -18.82
N ASP A 98 4.67 10.70 -18.40
CA ASP A 98 5.83 11.42 -17.85
C ASP A 98 7.01 11.54 -18.86
N GLU A 99 6.76 11.23 -20.14
CA GLU A 99 7.63 11.58 -21.30
C GLU A 99 7.19 12.90 -21.98
#